data_AF-A0A7T0G113-F1
#
_entry.id   AF-A0A7T0G113-F1
#
_cell.length_a   1.000
_cell.length_b   1.000
_cell.length_c   1.000
_cell.angle_alpha   90.00
_cell.angle_beta   90.00
_cell.angle_gamma   90.00
#
_symmetry.space_group_name_H-M   'P 1'
#
loop_
_entity.id
_entity.type
_entity.pdbx_description
1 polymer ?
#
loop_
_entity_poly.entity_id
_entity_poly.type
_entity_poly.pdbx_seq_one_letter_code
_entity_poly.pdbx_strand_id
1 'polypeptide(L)'
;MSFFKLTIAEDPVEKKTEGYQNRISMLYGFSIAFAVTLVSGFWYYLVPRDINWNSSQTVLVLHLAGGVMTLFLFVVFYFLHMKDQAQGLFTLFMPWKLKRNKDEENQKFRQRQLGFALTWVFLVIFATGLVIAIPGLLFYSGLVWMKGYYNSQILISAHLLASVILIPVIFIHMLWIVRKGGRQS
;
A
#
# COMPACT_ATOMS: atom_id res chain seq x y z
N MET A 1 1.85 1.92 22.46
CA MET A 1 0.90 2.61 21.55
C MET A 1 0.82 1.83 20.25
N SER A 2 -0.31 1.21 19.93
CA SER A 2 -0.50 0.50 18.66
C SER A 2 -1.01 1.51 17.62
N PHE A 3 -0.16 1.82 16.64
CA PHE A 3 -0.41 2.83 15.60
C PHE A 3 -1.50 2.43 14.60
N PHE A 4 -2.00 1.20 14.71
CA PHE A 4 -3.02 0.68 13.82
C PHE A 4 -4.10 -0.11 14.58
N LYS A 5 -5.15 0.58 15.01
CA LYS A 5 -6.41 -0.09 15.36
C LYS A 5 -7.10 -0.53 14.07
N LEU A 6 -6.73 -1.72 13.57
CA LEU A 6 -7.34 -2.31 12.38
C LEU A 6 -8.50 -3.27 12.68
N THR A 7 -8.79 -3.50 13.96
CA THR A 7 -9.86 -4.38 14.41
C THR A 7 -10.62 -3.74 15.56
N ILE A 8 -11.95 -3.83 15.49
CA ILE A 8 -12.94 -3.26 16.42
C ILE A 8 -13.01 -4.07 17.73
N ALA A 9 -11.92 -4.75 18.11
CA ALA A 9 -11.88 -5.46 19.38
C ALA A 9 -11.75 -4.43 20.51
N GLU A 10 -12.89 -3.93 20.98
CA GLU A 10 -13.00 -3.13 22.19
C GLU A 10 -12.81 -4.02 23.43
N ASP A 11 -13.13 -5.32 23.31
CA ASP A 11 -13.00 -6.31 24.37
C ASP A 11 -11.56 -6.83 24.55
N PRO A 12 -10.96 -6.76 25.76
CA PRO A 12 -9.66 -7.36 26.06
C PRO A 12 -9.59 -8.88 25.84
N VAL A 13 -10.72 -9.61 25.85
CA VAL A 13 -10.79 -11.04 25.56
C VAL A 13 -10.55 -11.30 24.07
N GLU A 14 -11.15 -10.48 23.19
CA GLU A 14 -11.01 -10.62 21.74
C GLU A 14 -9.56 -10.31 21.27
N LYS A 15 -8.86 -9.40 21.96
CA LYS A 15 -7.44 -9.08 21.69
C LYS A 15 -6.49 -10.24 21.99
N LYS A 16 -6.90 -11.21 22.81
CA LYS A 16 -6.12 -12.41 23.13
C LYS A 16 -6.36 -13.56 22.15
N THR A 17 -7.30 -13.41 21.22
CA THR A 17 -7.56 -14.44 20.21
C THR A 17 -6.40 -14.52 19.21
N GLU A 18 -6.11 -15.74 18.75
CA GLU A 18 -5.09 -15.99 17.72
C GLU A 18 -5.39 -15.21 16.43
N GLY A 19 -6.67 -15.12 16.05
CA GLY A 19 -7.11 -14.37 14.88
C GLY A 19 -6.86 -12.86 14.96
N TYR A 20 -6.90 -12.26 16.17
CA TYR A 20 -6.51 -10.87 16.36
C TYR A 20 -5.00 -10.68 16.23
N GLN A 21 -4.21 -11.55 16.88
CA GLN A 21 -2.75 -11.50 16.83
C GLN A 21 -2.21 -11.69 15.41
N ASN A 22 -2.77 -12.63 14.66
CA ASN A 22 -2.40 -12.86 13.25
C ASN A 22 -2.65 -11.63 12.38
N ARG A 23 -3.77 -10.91 12.57
CA ARG A 23 -4.07 -9.67 11.83
C ARG A 23 -3.10 -8.55 12.14
N ILE A 24 -2.74 -8.38 13.42
CA ILE A 24 -1.75 -7.39 13.84
C ILE A 24 -0.36 -7.71 13.26
N SER A 25 0.05 -8.98 13.30
CA SER A 25 1.31 -9.42 12.70
C SER A 25 1.34 -9.19 11.19
N MET A 26 0.27 -9.53 10.46
CA MET A 26 0.16 -9.27 9.02
C MET A 26 0.30 -7.78 8.69
N LEU A 27 -0.32 -6.94 9.50
CA LEU A 27 -0.25 -5.50 9.32
C LEU A 27 1.15 -4.93 9.59
N TYR A 28 1.83 -5.40 10.64
CA TYR A 28 3.21 -4.99 10.88
C TYR A 28 4.12 -5.44 9.75
N GLY A 29 3.96 -6.69 9.29
CA GLY A 29 4.68 -7.19 8.11
C GLY A 29 4.43 -6.30 6.88
N PHE A 30 3.17 -5.96 6.61
CA PHE A 30 2.80 -5.06 5.51
C PHE A 30 3.47 -3.70 5.65
N SER A 31 3.40 -3.10 6.85
CA SER A 31 3.93 -1.76 7.13
C SER A 31 5.45 -1.70 6.99
N ILE A 32 6.15 -2.72 7.47
CA ILE A 32 7.62 -2.83 7.35
C ILE A 32 8.01 -2.98 5.89
N ALA A 33 7.42 -3.95 5.18
CA ALA A 33 7.70 -4.16 3.75
C ALA A 33 7.40 -2.89 2.94
N PHE A 34 6.27 -2.23 3.23
CA PHE A 34 5.89 -0.97 2.59
C PHE A 34 6.91 0.14 2.87
N ALA A 35 7.32 0.32 4.12
CA ALA A 35 8.30 1.34 4.49
C ALA A 35 9.66 1.09 3.80
N VAL A 36 10.14 -0.16 3.77
CA VAL A 36 11.37 -0.52 3.05
C VAL A 36 11.24 -0.19 1.57
N THR A 37 10.13 -0.58 0.94
CA THR A 37 9.86 -0.30 -0.49
C THR A 37 9.81 1.19 -0.78
N LEU A 38 9.12 1.96 0.07
CA LEU A 38 8.95 3.40 -0.09
C LEU A 38 10.31 4.11 0.02
N VAL A 39 11.06 3.84 1.09
CA VAL A 39 12.37 4.47 1.35
C VAL A 39 13.37 4.12 0.26
N SER A 40 13.46 2.85 -0.14
CA SER A 40 14.33 2.41 -1.23
C SER A 40 13.94 3.02 -2.59
N GLY A 41 12.65 3.24 -2.84
CA GLY A 41 12.18 3.93 -4.04
C GLY A 41 12.56 5.41 -4.06
N PHE A 42 12.40 6.11 -2.94
CA PHE A 42 12.83 7.51 -2.82
C PHE A 42 14.34 7.69 -2.85
N TRP A 43 15.10 6.71 -2.36
CA TRP A 43 16.56 6.73 -2.51
C TRP A 43 16.97 6.88 -3.97
N TYR A 44 16.33 6.14 -4.89
CA TYR A 44 16.60 6.23 -6.33
C TYR A 44 16.26 7.59 -6.95
N TYR A 45 15.36 8.33 -6.33
CA TYR A 45 14.97 9.66 -6.76
C TYR A 45 15.90 10.74 -6.18
N LEU A 46 16.32 10.59 -4.93
CA LEU A 46 17.05 11.61 -4.17
C LEU A 46 18.57 11.47 -4.23
N VAL A 47 19.09 10.26 -4.42
CA VAL A 47 20.52 9.97 -4.39
C VAL A 47 21.03 9.72 -5.80
N PRO A 48 21.98 10.52 -6.30
CA PRO A 48 22.63 10.28 -7.59
C PRO A 48 23.30 8.90 -7.65
N ARG A 49 23.06 8.16 -8.73
CA ARG A 49 23.48 6.75 -8.89
C ARG A 49 24.99 6.58 -9.01
N ASP A 50 25.68 7.62 -9.46
CA ASP A 50 27.12 7.72 -9.66
C ASP A 50 27.89 7.79 -8.33
N ILE A 51 27.23 8.15 -7.22
CA ILE A 51 27.87 8.23 -5.90
C ILE A 51 28.25 6.82 -5.38
N ASN A 52 27.40 5.81 -5.59
CA ASN A 52 27.71 4.44 -5.17
C ASN A 52 26.90 3.39 -5.95
N TRP A 53 27.55 2.78 -6.94
CA TRP A 53 26.95 1.74 -7.78
C TRP A 53 26.50 0.50 -6.98
N ASN A 54 27.37 -0.01 -6.10
CA ASN A 54 27.08 -1.23 -5.33
C ASN A 54 25.90 -1.01 -4.38
N SER A 55 25.85 0.12 -3.68
CA SER A 55 24.70 0.49 -2.84
C SER A 55 23.43 0.64 -3.66
N SER A 56 23.52 1.22 -4.87
CA SER A 56 22.36 1.33 -5.77
C SER A 56 21.79 -0.04 -6.11
N GLN A 57 22.62 -1.03 -6.49
CA GLN A 57 22.14 -2.38 -6.79
C GLN A 57 21.44 -3.04 -5.59
N THR A 58 22.01 -2.92 -4.40
CA THR A 58 21.39 -3.44 -3.18
C THR A 58 20.04 -2.78 -2.90
N VAL A 59 19.95 -1.45 -3.06
CA VAL A 59 18.69 -0.70 -2.89
C VAL A 59 17.66 -1.13 -3.93
N LEU A 60 18.06 -1.45 -5.17
CA LEU A 60 17.13 -1.99 -6.18
C LEU A 60 16.50 -3.29 -5.73
N VAL A 61 17.33 -4.21 -5.25
CA VAL A 61 16.89 -5.53 -4.80
C VAL A 61 15.95 -5.38 -3.61
N LEU A 62 16.28 -4.50 -2.65
CA LEU A 62 15.39 -4.19 -1.53
C LEU A 62 14.06 -3.59 -1.98
N HIS A 63 14.08 -2.69 -2.97
CA HIS A 63 12.87 -2.09 -3.52
C HIS A 63 11.97 -3.12 -4.21
N LEU A 64 12.56 -3.97 -5.06
CA LEU A 64 11.81 -5.01 -5.78
C LEU A 64 11.27 -6.08 -4.83
N ALA A 65 12.13 -6.64 -3.95
CA ALA A 65 11.72 -7.65 -2.99
C ALA A 65 10.69 -7.10 -1.99
N GLY A 66 10.93 -5.89 -1.47
CA GLY A 66 9.99 -5.16 -0.64
C GLY A 66 8.66 -4.98 -1.36
N GLY A 67 8.68 -4.50 -2.60
CA GLY A 67 7.47 -4.23 -3.38
C GLY A 67 6.63 -5.49 -3.63
N VAL A 68 7.27 -6.63 -3.92
CA VAL A 68 6.59 -7.93 -4.06
C VAL A 68 5.97 -8.37 -2.73
N MET A 69 6.70 -8.24 -1.61
CA MET A 69 6.16 -8.57 -0.28
C MET A 69 5.02 -7.64 0.12
N THR A 70 5.13 -6.34 -0.13
CA THR A 70 4.06 -5.38 0.11
C THR A 70 2.84 -5.72 -0.73
N LEU A 71 2.99 -6.05 -2.02
CA LEU A 71 1.88 -6.46 -2.88
C LEU A 71 1.18 -7.71 -2.34
N PHE A 72 1.95 -8.75 -1.99
CA PHE A 72 1.38 -10.00 -1.46
C PHE A 72 0.58 -9.74 -0.17
N LEU A 73 1.19 -9.03 0.78
CA LEU A 73 0.54 -8.70 2.05
C LEU A 73 -0.64 -7.76 1.88
N PHE A 74 -0.57 -6.82 0.93
CA PHE A 74 -1.66 -5.91 0.59
C PHE A 74 -2.88 -6.67 0.08
N VAL A 75 -2.69 -7.65 -0.81
CA VAL A 75 -3.78 -8.48 -1.33
C VAL A 75 -4.48 -9.22 -0.19
N VAL A 76 -3.71 -9.91 0.66
CA VAL A 76 -4.26 -10.63 1.83
C VAL A 76 -5.01 -9.68 2.75
N PHE A 77 -4.39 -8.55 3.09
CA PHE A 77 -4.98 -7.53 3.95
C PHE A 77 -6.28 -6.96 3.38
N TYR A 78 -6.32 -6.67 2.08
CA TYR A 78 -7.49 -6.15 1.40
C TYR A 78 -8.66 -7.13 1.43
N PHE A 79 -8.41 -8.41 1.15
CA PHE A 79 -9.47 -9.44 1.21
C PHE A 79 -10.03 -9.64 2.61
N LEU A 80 -9.17 -9.64 3.64
CA LEU A 80 -9.61 -9.70 5.03
C LEU A 80 -10.49 -8.50 5.39
N HIS A 81 -10.06 -7.29 5.00
CA HIS A 81 -10.81 -6.07 5.26
C HIS A 81 -12.17 -6.04 4.54
N MET A 82 -12.22 -6.49 3.29
CA MET A 82 -13.46 -6.59 2.51
C MET A 82 -14.47 -7.55 3.15
N LYS A 83 -13.99 -8.69 3.66
CA LYS A 83 -14.81 -9.67 4.39
C LYS A 83 -15.41 -9.05 5.65
N ASP A 84 -14.60 -8.35 6.46
CA ASP A 84 -15.04 -7.72 7.71
C ASP A 84 -16.07 -6.60 7.46
N GLN A 85 -16.01 -5.94 6.30
CA GLN A 85 -16.94 -4.87 5.93
C GLN A 85 -18.15 -5.34 5.09
N ALA A 86 -18.26 -6.65 4.82
CA ALA A 86 -19.27 -7.23 3.92
C ALA A 86 -19.36 -6.50 2.56
N GLN A 87 -18.23 -6.02 2.05
CA GLN A 87 -18.15 -5.32 0.77
C GLN A 87 -17.85 -6.30 -0.36
N GLY A 88 -18.55 -6.19 -1.49
CA GLY A 88 -18.30 -7.01 -2.67
C GLY A 88 -17.15 -6.49 -3.51
N LEU A 89 -16.40 -7.37 -4.19
CA LEU A 89 -15.23 -7.02 -5.02
C LEU A 89 -15.50 -5.90 -6.05
N PHE A 90 -16.74 -5.77 -6.55
CA PHE A 90 -17.12 -4.71 -7.47
C PHE A 90 -16.93 -3.29 -6.91
N THR A 91 -16.93 -3.10 -5.59
CA THR A 91 -16.67 -1.78 -4.98
C THR A 91 -15.23 -1.33 -5.18
N LEU A 92 -14.28 -2.27 -5.37
CA LEU A 92 -12.89 -1.96 -5.71
C LEU A 92 -12.81 -1.16 -7.01
N PHE A 93 -13.52 -1.62 -8.04
CA PHE A 93 -13.46 -1.03 -9.38
C PHE A 93 -14.38 0.18 -9.54
N MET A 94 -15.37 0.35 -8.65
CA MET A 94 -16.35 1.42 -8.72
C MET A 94 -16.54 2.10 -7.35
N PRO A 95 -15.50 2.72 -6.76
CA PRO A 95 -15.60 3.35 -5.44
C PRO A 95 -16.59 4.53 -5.41
N TRP A 96 -16.91 5.13 -6.56
CA TRP A 96 -17.95 6.18 -6.65
C TRP A 96 -19.38 5.64 -6.48
N LYS A 97 -19.60 4.32 -6.63
CA LYS A 97 -20.89 3.68 -6.35
C LYS A 97 -21.09 3.33 -4.86
N LEU A 98 -20.12 3.66 -4.01
CA LEU A 98 -20.18 3.42 -2.58
C LEU A 98 -21.32 4.25 -1.94
N LYS A 99 -22.38 3.58 -1.51
CA LYS A 99 -23.51 4.23 -0.85
C LYS A 99 -23.26 4.35 0.65
N ARG A 100 -23.56 5.52 1.22
CA ARG A 100 -23.59 5.70 2.69
C ARG A 100 -24.75 4.87 3.25
N ASN A 101 -24.49 4.10 4.30
CA ASN A 101 -25.60 3.43 5.00
C ASN A 101 -26.43 4.49 5.77
N LYS A 102 -27.74 4.27 5.95
CA LYS A 102 -28.63 5.26 6.60
C LYS A 102 -28.18 5.57 8.02
N ASP A 103 -27.65 4.57 8.73
CA ASP A 103 -27.21 4.65 10.12
C ASP A 103 -25.69 4.91 10.24
N GLU A 104 -24.99 5.11 9.12
CA GLU A 104 -23.54 5.33 9.11
C GLU A 104 -23.22 6.82 9.32
N GLU A 105 -22.47 7.10 10.38
CA GLU A 105 -21.92 8.43 10.64
C GLU A 105 -21.13 8.95 9.42
N ASN A 106 -21.30 10.22 9.08
CA ASN A 106 -20.58 10.90 8.00
C ASN A 106 -19.06 10.69 8.07
N GLN A 107 -18.52 10.65 9.29
CA GLN A 107 -17.09 10.45 9.51
C GLN A 107 -16.63 9.05 9.08
N LYS A 108 -17.40 8.00 9.41
CA LYS A 108 -17.10 6.61 9.01
C LYS A 108 -17.14 6.46 7.50
N PHE A 109 -18.14 7.07 6.85
CA PHE A 109 -18.26 7.06 5.40
C PHE A 109 -17.06 7.72 4.70
N ARG A 110 -16.62 8.89 5.17
CA ARG A 110 -15.43 9.58 4.63
C ARG A 110 -14.15 8.78 4.84
N GLN A 111 -13.99 8.14 6.00
CA GLN A 111 -12.85 7.26 6.26
C GLN A 111 -12.81 6.09 5.26
N ARG A 112 -13.97 5.51 4.97
CA ARG A 112 -14.11 4.45 3.95
C ARG A 112 -13.73 4.95 2.55
N GLN A 113 -14.18 6.14 2.16
CA GLN A 113 -13.79 6.77 0.89
C GLN A 113 -12.27 6.99 0.80
N LEU A 114 -11.63 7.47 1.87
CA LEU A 114 -10.17 7.60 1.93
C LEU A 114 -9.46 6.25 1.82
N GLY A 115 -10.00 5.20 2.45
CA GLY A 115 -9.49 3.83 2.31
C GLY A 115 -9.50 3.37 0.85
N PHE A 116 -10.60 3.60 0.12
CA PHE A 116 -10.67 3.28 -1.31
C PHE A 116 -9.70 4.11 -2.14
N ALA A 117 -9.59 5.42 -1.89
CA ALA A 117 -8.62 6.27 -2.58
C ALA A 117 -7.19 5.74 -2.38
N LEU A 118 -6.84 5.37 -1.15
CA LEU A 118 -5.55 4.78 -0.80
C LEU A 118 -5.32 3.46 -1.55
N THR A 119 -6.31 2.57 -1.58
CA THR A 119 -6.27 1.31 -2.34
C THR A 119 -6.00 1.56 -3.82
N TRP A 120 -6.64 2.55 -4.43
CA TRP A 120 -6.41 2.89 -5.85
C TRP A 120 -5.00 3.40 -6.11
N VAL A 121 -4.46 4.25 -5.22
CA VAL A 121 -3.07 4.70 -5.33
C VAL A 121 -2.12 3.51 -5.25
N PHE A 122 -2.33 2.58 -4.31
CA PHE A 122 -1.55 1.34 -4.25
C PHE A 122 -1.66 0.51 -5.53
N LEU A 123 -2.86 0.33 -6.09
CA LEU A 123 -3.03 -0.41 -7.34
C LEU A 123 -2.25 0.23 -8.50
N VAL A 124 -2.27 1.56 -8.61
CA VAL A 124 -1.48 2.27 -9.63
C VAL A 124 0.01 2.04 -9.41
N ILE A 125 0.50 2.15 -8.17
CA ILE A 125 1.92 1.92 -7.82
C ILE A 125 2.32 0.49 -8.16
N PHE A 126 1.54 -0.52 -7.78
CA PHE A 126 1.85 -1.92 -8.08
C PHE A 126 1.79 -2.22 -9.57
N ALA A 127 0.76 -1.76 -10.27
CA ALA A 127 0.64 -1.98 -11.70
C ALA A 127 1.80 -1.35 -12.48
N THR A 128 2.12 -0.09 -12.18
CA THR A 128 3.25 0.60 -12.82
C THR A 128 4.59 -0.03 -12.44
N GLY A 129 4.80 -0.38 -11.17
CA GLY A 129 6.04 -1.00 -10.68
C GLY A 129 6.29 -2.38 -11.30
N LEU A 130 5.25 -3.22 -11.38
CA LEU A 130 5.33 -4.51 -12.07
C LEU A 130 5.71 -4.31 -13.54
N VAL A 131 5.02 -3.42 -14.26
CA VAL A 131 5.31 -3.20 -15.69
C VAL A 131 6.71 -2.65 -15.92
N ILE A 132 7.22 -1.80 -15.02
CA ILE A 132 8.61 -1.29 -15.07
C ILE A 132 9.62 -2.43 -14.82
N ALA A 133 9.29 -3.40 -13.96
CA ALA A 133 10.16 -4.52 -13.65
C ALA A 133 10.20 -5.62 -14.75
N ILE A 134 9.15 -5.76 -15.57
CA ILE A 134 9.05 -6.82 -16.59
C ILE A 134 10.27 -6.90 -17.52
N PRO A 135 10.77 -5.81 -18.15
CA PRO A 135 11.93 -5.90 -19.04
C PRO A 135 13.16 -6.50 -18.35
N GLY A 136 13.40 -6.13 -17.08
CA GLY A 136 14.50 -6.69 -16.30
C GLY A 136 14.31 -8.19 -16.03
N LEU A 137 13.11 -8.61 -15.68
CA LEU A 137 12.78 -10.03 -15.46
C LEU A 137 12.88 -10.86 -16.75
N LEU A 138 12.37 -10.33 -17.87
CA LEU A 138 12.43 -11.00 -19.17
C LEU A 138 13.88 -11.15 -19.65
N PHE A 139 14.72 -10.15 -19.41
CA PHE A 139 16.14 -10.21 -19.77
C PHE A 139 16.84 -11.41 -19.14
N TYR A 140 16.55 -11.73 -17.87
CA TYR A 140 17.07 -12.93 -17.21
C TYR A 140 16.58 -14.25 -17.84
N SER A 141 15.43 -14.24 -18.50
CA SER A 141 14.90 -15.40 -19.26
C SER A 141 15.39 -15.46 -20.71
N GLY A 142 16.31 -14.58 -21.13
CA GLY A 142 16.78 -14.50 -22.51
C GLY A 142 15.80 -13.81 -23.48
N LEU A 143 14.72 -13.23 -22.96
CA LEU A 143 13.73 -12.49 -23.75
C LEU A 143 13.98 -10.99 -23.66
N VAL A 144 14.02 -10.30 -24.80
CA VAL A 144 14.22 -8.85 -24.85
C VAL A 144 12.89 -8.17 -25.14
N TRP A 145 12.37 -7.43 -24.17
CA TRP A 145 11.21 -6.57 -24.39
C TRP A 145 11.62 -5.10 -24.34
N MET A 146 11.70 -4.50 -25.52
CA MET A 146 12.03 -3.08 -25.69
C MET A 146 10.73 -2.27 -25.71
N LYS A 147 10.37 -1.70 -24.57
CA LYS A 147 9.33 -0.67 -24.53
C LYS A 147 9.94 0.64 -25.03
N GLY A 148 9.26 1.34 -25.95
CA GLY A 148 9.73 2.64 -26.44
C GLY A 148 10.03 3.62 -25.30
N TYR A 149 11.12 4.37 -25.40
CA TYR A 149 11.65 5.24 -24.35
C TYR A 149 10.58 6.14 -23.71
N TYR A 150 9.75 6.77 -24.54
CA TYR A 150 8.67 7.65 -24.10
C TYR A 150 7.64 6.93 -23.20
N ASN A 151 7.25 5.71 -23.56
CA ASN A 151 6.31 4.91 -22.77
C ASN A 151 6.92 4.50 -21.42
N SER A 152 8.23 4.29 -21.35
CA SER A 152 8.94 4.01 -20.11
C SER A 152 8.98 5.23 -19.19
N GLN A 153 9.26 6.41 -19.76
CA GLN A 153 9.24 7.67 -19.00
C GLN A 153 7.87 7.95 -18.39
N ILE A 154 6.78 7.81 -19.16
CA ILE A 154 5.42 8.01 -18.64
C ILE A 154 5.14 7.08 -17.46
N LEU A 155 5.50 5.80 -17.56
CA LEU A 155 5.29 4.85 -16.48
C LEU A 155 6.09 5.21 -15.23
N ILE A 156 7.37 5.58 -15.38
CA ILE A 156 8.22 5.99 -14.27
C ILE A 156 7.64 7.24 -13.60
N SER A 157 7.23 8.24 -14.39
CA SER A 157 6.60 9.46 -13.87
C SER A 157 5.29 9.16 -13.16
N ALA A 158 4.45 8.27 -13.69
CA ALA A 158 3.20 7.86 -13.05
C ALA A 158 3.46 7.12 -11.72
N HIS A 159 4.44 6.21 -11.70
CA HIS A 159 4.85 5.48 -10.50
C HIS A 159 5.35 6.44 -9.41
N LEU A 160 6.24 7.37 -9.79
CA LEU A 160 6.77 8.40 -8.89
C LEU A 160 5.66 9.32 -8.37
N LEU A 161 4.81 9.85 -9.24
CA LEU A 161 3.73 10.74 -8.87
C LEU A 161 2.76 10.06 -7.90
N ALA A 162 2.35 8.82 -8.18
CA ALA A 162 1.50 8.04 -7.29
C ALA A 162 2.17 7.81 -5.93
N SER A 163 3.48 7.54 -5.90
CA SER A 163 4.25 7.36 -4.67
C SER A 163 4.36 8.65 -3.84
N VAL A 164 4.52 9.80 -4.50
CA VAL A 164 4.52 11.11 -3.83
C VAL A 164 3.13 11.45 -3.27
N ILE A 165 2.05 11.18 -4.02
CA ILE A 165 0.66 11.36 -3.56
C ILE A 165 0.34 10.44 -2.38
N LEU A 166 0.92 9.23 -2.36
CA LEU A 166 0.68 8.25 -1.31
C LEU A 166 1.05 8.77 0.09
N ILE A 167 2.15 9.53 0.20
CA ILE A 167 2.66 10.05 1.49
C ILE A 167 1.61 10.89 2.23
N PRO A 168 1.09 12.00 1.69
CA PRO A 168 0.10 12.81 2.39
C PRO A 168 -1.21 12.05 2.62
N VAL A 169 -1.64 11.17 1.71
CA VAL A 169 -2.86 10.38 1.89
C VAL A 169 -2.72 9.41 3.06
N ILE A 170 -1.59 8.68 3.18
CA ILE A 170 -1.31 7.81 4.33
C ILE A 170 -1.21 8.63 5.61
N PHE A 171 -0.52 9.77 5.57
CA PHE A 171 -0.35 10.62 6.76
C PHE A 171 -1.70 11.12 7.29
N ILE A 172 -2.57 11.63 6.41
CA ILE A 172 -3.93 12.05 6.77
C ILE A 172 -4.74 10.86 7.31
N HIS A 173 -4.64 9.69 6.67
CA HIS A 173 -5.33 8.48 7.12
C HIS A 173 -4.88 8.05 8.53
N MET A 174 -3.58 8.06 8.80
CA MET A 174 -3.01 7.73 10.10
C MET A 174 -3.41 8.71 11.19
N LEU A 175 -3.30 10.03 10.93
CA LEU A 175 -3.71 11.06 11.88
C LEU A 175 -5.17 10.93 12.28
N TRP A 176 -6.04 10.57 11.33
CA TRP A 176 -7.45 10.33 11.59
C TRP A 176 -7.65 9.14 12.53
N ILE A 177 -6.96 8.02 12.29
CA ILE A 177 -7.03 6.82 13.14
C ILE A 177 -6.59 7.14 14.58
N VAL A 178 -5.45 7.82 14.73
CA VAL A 178 -4.89 8.18 16.05
C VAL A 178 -5.84 9.10 16.84
N ARG A 179 -6.41 10.13 16.19
CA ARG A 179 -7.35 11.06 16.83
C ARG A 179 -8.60 10.36 17.38
N LYS A 180 -9.06 9.29 16.73
CA LYS A 180 -10.22 8.51 17.21
C LYS A 180 -9.85 7.67 18.43
N GLY A 181 -8.64 7.11 18.46
CA GLY A 181 -8.14 6.32 19.58
C GLY A 181 -8.06 7.07 20.91
N GLY A 182 -7.82 8.39 20.88
CA GLY A 182 -7.74 9.23 22.08
C GLY A 182 -9.04 9.88 22.54
N ARG A 183 -10.17 9.68 21.83
CA ARG A 183 -11.50 10.17 22.25
C ARG A 183 -12.37 9.10 22.92
N GLN A 184 -11.89 7.85 22.95
CA GLN A 184 -12.56 6.71 23.58
C GLN A 184 -11.78 6.21 24.82
N SER A 185 -10.82 6.98 25.31
CA SER A 185 -10.09 6.75 26.56
C SER A 185 -10.48 7.80 27.60
#